data_AF-A0A6G2DGF2-F1
#
_entry.id   AF-A0A6G2DGF2-F1
#
_cell.length_a   1.000
_cell.length_b   1.000
_cell.length_c   1.000
_cell.angle_alpha   90.00
_cell.angle_beta   90.00
_cell.angle_gamma   90.00
#
_symmetry.space_group_name_H-M   'P 1'
#
loop_
_entity.id
_entity.type
_entity.pdbx_description
1 polymer ?
#
loop_
_entity_poly.entity_id
_entity_poly.type
_entity_poly.pdbx_seq_one_letter_code
_entity_poly.pdbx_strand_id
1 'polypeptide(L)'
;RAEGFDTAYQTVNMMAGIYGGNTSKSAVGSISFKHNTFRMWGYFGYLDGFVGYASNKYKDAANKENKGLLGDDFIIKKVSDGKFDSLEAWKKEWFKEVKAKGEKGFVAIEIDGKT
;
A
#
# COMPACT_ATOMS: atom_id res chain seq x y z
N ARG A 1 4.10 -27.46 0.61
CA ARG A 1 4.46 -26.79 -0.66
C ARG A 1 4.16 -25.30 -0.49
N ALA A 2 5.11 -24.40 -0.75
CA ALA A 2 4.81 -22.97 -0.79
C ALA A 2 4.01 -22.73 -2.08
N GLU A 3 2.69 -22.81 -1.96
CA GLU A 3 1.76 -22.56 -3.07
C GLU A 3 1.95 -21.12 -3.58
N GLY A 4 2.17 -20.96 -4.89
CA GLY A 4 1.90 -19.69 -5.57
C GLY A 4 3.07 -18.84 -6.03
N PHE A 5 4.33 -19.06 -5.61
CA PHE A 5 5.43 -18.15 -5.96
C PHE A 5 6.01 -18.31 -7.38
N ASP A 6 5.77 -19.45 -8.04
CA ASP A 6 6.38 -19.83 -9.34
C ASP A 6 5.54 -19.47 -10.58
N THR A 7 4.37 -18.85 -10.43
CA THR A 7 3.51 -18.50 -11.58
C THR A 7 3.12 -17.02 -11.57
N ALA A 8 2.71 -16.46 -12.71
CA ALA A 8 2.22 -15.08 -12.79
C ALA A 8 0.84 -14.87 -12.10
N TYR A 9 0.07 -15.95 -11.91
CA TYR A 9 -1.29 -15.95 -11.36
C TYR A 9 -1.32 -16.02 -9.83
N GLN A 10 -0.54 -15.18 -9.17
CA GLN A 10 -0.50 -15.12 -7.71
C GLN A 10 -1.60 -14.19 -7.20
N THR A 11 -2.38 -14.62 -6.21
CA THR A 11 -3.39 -13.79 -5.55
C THR A 11 -3.08 -13.64 -4.07
N VAL A 12 -3.52 -12.52 -3.50
CA VAL A 12 -3.44 -12.30 -2.05
C VAL A 12 -4.76 -12.75 -1.46
N ASN A 13 -4.73 -13.72 -0.55
CA ASN A 13 -5.93 -14.11 0.19
C ASN A 13 -6.35 -12.97 1.12
N MET A 14 -7.64 -12.60 1.09
CA MET A 14 -8.20 -11.50 1.88
C MET A 14 -8.00 -11.65 3.40
N MET A 15 -7.96 -12.90 3.90
CA MET A 15 -7.81 -13.20 5.32
C MET A 15 -6.35 -13.45 5.72
N ALA A 16 -5.40 -13.41 4.77
CA ALA A 16 -4.00 -13.65 5.08
C ALA A 16 -3.39 -12.44 5.81
N GLY A 17 -2.91 -12.68 7.03
CA GLY A 17 -2.16 -11.71 7.83
C GLY A 17 -0.74 -11.47 7.29
N ILE A 18 -0.62 -10.82 6.14
CA ILE A 18 0.68 -10.43 5.58
C ILE A 18 1.14 -9.13 6.26
N TYR A 19 2.00 -9.28 7.26
CA TYR A 19 2.63 -8.16 7.99
C TYR A 19 3.92 -7.67 7.33
N GLY A 20 4.56 -8.54 6.54
CA GLY A 20 5.76 -8.21 5.78
C GLY A 20 5.49 -7.26 4.61
N GLY A 21 6.50 -6.51 4.24
CA GLY A 21 6.54 -5.72 3.01
C GLY A 21 7.46 -4.54 3.22
N ASN A 22 8.72 -4.81 2.91
CA ASN A 22 9.82 -3.88 3.09
C ASN A 22 9.81 -2.84 1.97
N THR A 23 10.38 -1.69 2.24
CA THR A 23 10.66 -0.68 1.23
C THR A 23 11.78 -1.17 0.32
N SER A 24 11.45 -1.49 -0.92
CA SER A 24 12.43 -1.84 -1.94
C SER A 24 12.92 -0.58 -2.66
N LYS A 25 14.22 -0.48 -2.91
CA LYS A 25 14.81 0.55 -3.78
C LYS A 25 14.65 0.25 -5.28
N SER A 26 14.04 -0.89 -5.62
CA SER A 26 13.85 -1.41 -6.98
C SER A 26 12.56 -2.23 -7.05
N ALA A 27 12.40 -3.09 -8.07
CA ALA A 27 11.21 -3.92 -8.25
C ALA A 27 10.94 -4.86 -7.07
N VAL A 28 9.71 -4.82 -6.55
CA VAL A 28 9.20 -5.75 -5.54
C VAL A 28 8.70 -7.05 -6.18
N GLY A 29 8.81 -8.16 -5.45
CA GLY A 29 8.23 -9.44 -5.86
C GLY A 29 6.71 -9.38 -6.03
N SER A 30 6.16 -10.25 -6.88
CA SER A 30 4.75 -10.25 -7.34
C SER A 30 3.71 -10.19 -6.21
N ILE A 31 3.87 -10.94 -5.11
CA ILE A 31 2.94 -10.93 -3.97
C ILE A 31 3.05 -9.62 -3.19
N SER A 32 4.26 -9.21 -2.83
CA SER A 32 4.50 -7.98 -2.06
C SER A 32 4.01 -6.75 -2.81
N PHE A 33 4.22 -6.71 -4.13
CA PHE A 33 3.67 -5.68 -5.00
C PHE A 33 2.14 -5.61 -4.90
N LYS A 34 1.45 -6.72 -5.22
CA LYS A 34 -0.02 -6.75 -5.21
C LYS A 34 -0.58 -6.36 -3.83
N HIS A 35 0.03 -6.90 -2.77
CA HIS A 35 -0.37 -6.60 -1.40
C HIS A 35 -0.21 -5.11 -1.04
N ASN A 36 0.93 -4.51 -1.36
CA ASN A 36 1.17 -3.09 -1.12
C ASN A 36 0.22 -2.21 -1.95
N THR A 37 -0.01 -2.56 -3.23
CA THR A 37 -0.93 -1.84 -4.12
C THR A 37 -2.33 -1.76 -3.53
N PHE A 38 -2.90 -2.88 -3.09
CA PHE A 38 -4.26 -2.88 -2.53
C PHE A 38 -4.35 -2.11 -1.21
N ARG A 39 -3.29 -2.14 -0.39
CA ARG A 39 -3.24 -1.33 0.84
C ARG A 39 -3.11 0.16 0.54
N MET A 40 -2.31 0.54 -0.44
CA MET A 40 -2.19 1.93 -0.87
C MET A 40 -3.52 2.43 -1.42
N TRP A 41 -4.24 1.61 -2.17
CA TRP A 41 -5.59 1.95 -2.62
C TRP A 41 -6.53 2.23 -1.45
N GLY A 42 -6.55 1.37 -0.44
CA GLY A 42 -7.42 1.56 0.73
C GLY A 42 -7.10 2.80 1.57
N TYR A 43 -5.85 3.27 1.55
CA TYR A 43 -5.41 4.41 2.38
C TYR A 43 -5.37 5.74 1.62
N PHE A 44 -4.84 5.75 0.39
CA PHE A 44 -4.63 6.95 -0.43
C PHE A 44 -5.61 7.06 -1.61
N GLY A 45 -6.56 6.13 -1.74
CA GLY A 45 -7.52 6.14 -2.83
C GLY A 45 -6.96 5.61 -4.16
N TYR A 46 -7.78 5.68 -5.21
CA TYR A 46 -7.46 5.02 -6.49
C TYR A 46 -6.36 5.75 -7.28
N LEU A 47 -6.48 7.08 -7.43
CA LEU A 47 -5.58 7.85 -8.30
C LEU A 47 -4.17 8.02 -7.71
N ASP A 48 -4.08 8.22 -6.40
CA ASP A 48 -2.80 8.44 -5.73
C ASP A 48 -2.26 7.15 -5.13
N GLY A 49 -3.11 6.31 -4.52
CA GLY A 49 -2.72 5.01 -4.00
C GLY A 49 -2.51 3.96 -5.08
N PHE A 50 -3.60 3.48 -5.70
CA PHE A 50 -3.54 2.35 -6.64
C PHE A 50 -2.70 2.69 -7.87
N VAL A 51 -3.08 3.74 -8.61
CA VAL A 51 -2.40 4.15 -9.85
C VAL A 51 -1.00 4.67 -9.53
N GLY A 52 -0.84 5.43 -8.44
CA GLY A 52 0.49 5.95 -8.07
C GLY A 52 1.51 4.85 -7.77
N TYR A 53 1.09 3.70 -7.22
CA TYR A 53 1.98 2.59 -6.89
C TYR A 53 2.06 1.51 -7.99
N ALA A 54 0.95 1.19 -8.64
CA ALA A 54 0.89 0.10 -9.62
C ALA A 54 1.34 0.48 -11.03
N SER A 55 1.55 1.78 -11.28
CA SER A 55 1.95 2.30 -12.58
C SER A 55 3.29 3.03 -12.52
N ASN A 56 3.76 3.46 -13.69
CA ASN A 56 4.95 4.30 -13.83
C ASN A 56 4.64 5.82 -13.74
N LYS A 57 3.51 6.22 -13.12
CA LYS A 57 3.06 7.63 -12.98
C LYS A 57 4.18 8.59 -12.58
N TYR A 58 5.07 8.16 -11.67
CA TYR A 58 6.16 9.00 -11.15
C TYR A 58 7.51 8.80 -11.84
N LYS A 59 7.57 8.11 -12.98
CA LYS A 59 8.83 7.84 -13.69
C LYS A 59 9.58 9.11 -14.09
N ASP A 60 8.87 10.11 -14.61
CA ASP A 60 9.50 11.37 -15.02
C ASP A 60 10.03 12.18 -13.83
N ALA A 61 9.30 12.16 -12.72
CA ALA A 61 9.76 12.74 -11.46
C ALA A 61 11.00 12.01 -10.93
N ALA A 62 11.00 10.67 -10.97
CA ALA A 62 12.15 9.86 -10.56
C ALA A 62 13.40 10.13 -11.42
N ASN A 63 13.24 10.31 -12.73
CA ASN A 63 14.34 10.68 -13.63
C ASN A 63 14.96 12.03 -13.25
N LYS A 64 14.16 12.99 -12.82
CA LYS A 64 14.62 14.34 -12.43
C LYS A 64 15.20 14.39 -11.02
N GLU A 65 14.56 13.71 -10.08
CA GLU A 65 14.79 13.90 -8.64
C GLU A 65 15.52 12.72 -7.97
N ASN A 66 15.49 11.53 -8.58
CA ASN A 66 15.96 10.29 -7.95
C ASN A 66 16.82 9.41 -8.88
N LYS A 67 17.56 10.02 -9.81
CA LYS A 67 18.49 9.31 -10.71
C LYS A 67 17.81 8.20 -11.54
N GLY A 68 16.53 8.35 -11.83
CA GLY A 68 15.71 7.38 -12.55
C GLY A 68 15.25 6.17 -11.73
N LEU A 69 15.53 6.13 -10.42
CA LEU A 69 15.10 5.06 -9.54
C LEU A 69 13.66 5.28 -9.09
N LEU A 70 12.75 4.42 -9.55
CA LEU A 70 11.35 4.39 -9.12
C LEU A 70 11.16 3.28 -8.08
N GLY A 71 11.76 3.49 -6.90
CA GLY A 71 11.63 2.60 -5.74
C GLY A 71 10.39 2.91 -4.90
N ASP A 72 10.07 2.00 -3.98
CA ASP A 72 8.95 2.15 -3.04
C ASP A 72 9.11 3.40 -2.16
N ASP A 73 10.35 3.76 -1.80
CA ASP A 73 10.71 4.95 -1.01
C ASP A 73 10.33 6.25 -1.72
N PHE A 74 10.61 6.32 -3.01
CA PHE A 74 10.23 7.47 -3.83
C PHE A 74 8.71 7.53 -4.02
N ILE A 75 8.09 6.40 -4.33
CA ILE A 75 6.63 6.34 -4.56
C ILE A 75 5.88 6.71 -3.28
N ILE A 76 6.21 6.12 -2.12
CA ILE A 76 5.50 6.44 -0.87
C ILE A 76 5.65 7.91 -0.51
N LYS A 77 6.82 8.50 -0.74
CA LYS A 77 7.04 9.93 -0.52
C LYS A 77 6.16 10.79 -1.42
N LYS A 78 5.97 10.42 -2.69
CA LYS A 78 5.09 11.13 -3.62
C LYS A 78 3.62 10.94 -3.30
N VAL A 79 3.18 9.71 -3.04
CA VAL A 79 1.77 9.38 -2.76
C VAL A 79 1.30 9.95 -1.42
N SER A 80 2.21 10.09 -0.46
CA SER A 80 1.89 10.63 0.87
C SER A 80 2.20 12.12 1.04
N ASP A 81 2.51 12.83 -0.05
CA ASP A 81 2.94 14.24 -0.03
C ASP A 81 4.06 14.51 1.01
N GLY A 82 5.02 13.58 1.11
CA GLY A 82 6.17 13.66 2.01
C GLY A 82 5.89 13.28 3.46
N LYS A 83 4.66 12.85 3.81
CA LYS A 83 4.33 12.40 5.18
C LYS A 83 5.12 11.16 5.61
N PHE A 84 5.42 10.27 4.66
CA PHE A 84 6.15 9.03 4.94
C PHE A 84 7.32 8.85 3.96
N ASP A 85 8.49 8.53 4.50
CA ASP A 85 9.70 8.23 3.71
C ASP A 85 9.88 6.72 3.44
N SER A 86 9.04 5.85 4.02
CA SER A 86 9.13 4.40 3.86
C SER A 86 7.77 3.72 4.03
N LEU A 87 7.59 2.56 3.39
CA LEU A 87 6.39 1.73 3.55
C LEU A 87 6.24 1.22 4.98
N GLU A 88 7.33 0.92 5.68
CA GLU A 88 7.29 0.50 7.08
C GLU A 88 6.78 1.61 7.99
N ALA A 89 7.21 2.86 7.78
CA ALA A 89 6.74 4.00 8.54
C ALA A 89 5.24 4.21 8.35
N TRP A 90 4.78 4.19 7.09
CA TRP A 90 3.36 4.27 6.76
C TRP A 90 2.55 3.10 7.35
N LYS A 91 3.01 1.85 7.20
CA LYS A 91 2.32 0.66 7.71
C LYS A 91 2.17 0.69 9.23
N LYS A 92 3.20 1.12 9.96
CA LYS A 92 3.12 1.29 11.42
C LYS A 92 2.02 2.26 11.80
N GLU A 93 1.94 3.39 11.12
CA GLU A 93 0.92 4.40 11.40
C GLU A 93 -0.49 3.89 11.04
N TRP A 94 -0.63 3.29 9.86
CA TRP A 94 -1.88 2.70 9.43
C TRP A 94 -2.38 1.60 10.40
N PHE A 95 -1.51 0.74 10.91
CA PHE A 95 -1.89 -0.25 11.92
C PHE A 95 -2.35 0.38 13.24
N LYS A 96 -1.77 1.51 13.67
CA LYS A 96 -2.28 2.26 14.83
C LYS A 96 -3.67 2.79 14.56
N GLU A 97 -3.92 3.38 13.39
CA GLU A 97 -5.23 3.89 13.01
C GLU A 97 -6.29 2.77 12.97
N VAL A 98 -5.94 1.61 12.40
CA VAL A 98 -6.82 0.43 12.35
C VAL A 98 -7.11 -0.08 13.77
N LYS A 99 -6.10 -0.17 14.63
CA LYS A 99 -6.27 -0.58 16.04
C LYS A 99 -7.19 0.40 16.78
N ALA A 100 -6.96 1.70 16.64
CA ALA A 100 -7.79 2.73 17.27
C ALA A 100 -9.24 2.71 16.77
N LYS A 101 -9.47 2.40 15.49
CA LYS A 101 -10.81 2.17 14.94
C LYS A 101 -11.45 0.91 15.53
N GLY A 102 -10.70 -0.19 15.63
CA GLY A 102 -11.17 -1.45 16.23
C GLY A 102 -11.52 -1.33 17.71
N GLU A 103 -10.77 -0.52 18.48
CA GLU A 103 -11.05 -0.25 19.90
C GLU A 103 -12.37 0.50 20.14
N LYS A 104 -12.85 1.26 19.14
CA LYS A 104 -14.17 1.91 19.20
C LYS A 104 -15.33 0.93 18.95
N GLY A 105 -15.03 -0.32 18.58
CA GLY A 105 -16.03 -1.34 18.24
C GLY A 105 -16.76 -1.05 16.92
N PHE A 106 -17.84 -1.80 16.68
CA PHE A 106 -18.72 -1.53 15.55
C PHE A 106 -19.50 -0.23 15.82
N VAL A 107 -19.24 0.79 15.03
CA VAL A 107 -20.04 2.03 15.05
C VAL A 107 -21.28 1.79 14.20
N ALA A 108 -22.45 1.82 14.84
CA ALA A 108 -23.72 1.81 14.12
C ALA A 108 -23.79 3.04 13.20
N ILE A 109 -24.10 2.81 11.94
CA ILE A 109 -24.36 3.85 10.94
C ILE A 109 -25.86 3.85 10.71
N GLU A 110 -26.53 4.94 11.08
CA GLU A 110 -27.93 5.12 10.73
C GLU A 110 -28.04 5.43 9.23
N ILE A 111 -28.77 4.57 8.52
CA ILE A 111 -29.14 4.82 7.13
C ILE A 111 -30.64 5.10 7.14
N ASP A 112 -31.04 6.28 6.66
CA ASP A 112 -32.44 6.72 6.57
C ASP A 112 -33.22 6.63 7.90
N GLY A 113 -32.56 6.93 9.02
CA GLY A 113 -33.19 6.95 10.35
C GLY A 113 -33.58 5.57 10.89
N LYS A 114 -33.06 4.48 10.31
CA LYS A 114 -33.16 3.14 10.89
C LYS A 114 -31.77 2.65 11.27
N THR A 115 -31.68 2.13 12.49
CA THR A 115 -30.52 1.43 13.04
C THR A 115 -30.50 -0.03 12.61
#